data_AF-A0A951LPY2-F1
#
_entry.id   AF-A0A951LPY2-F1
#
_cell.length_a   1.000
_cell.length_b   1.000
_cell.length_c   1.000
_cell.angle_alpha   90.00
_cell.angle_beta   90.00
_cell.angle_gamma   90.00
#
_symmetry.space_group_name_H-M   'P 1'
#
loop_
_entity.id
_entity.type
_entity.pdbx_description
1 polymer ?
#
loop_
_entity_poly.entity_id
_entity_poly.type
_entity_poly.pdbx_seq_one_letter_code
_entity_poly.pdbx_strand_id
1 'polypeptide(L)'
;MILRLLALLALLLPAAAGAQSRPEIARTMRRATQFMVEHVAVHGGYVWSYLPDMSRRWGEMEARPSMVWVQPPGTATMGHLFLDAWHATGDPYYYRAAAAAADALIRGQHRSGGWNYFIDFAGPRDAQDWYATIGRNAWRLEEFQHYTDNATFDDAGSSESMQLLLRMYLERREAKYRAPLERAIQFV
;
A
#
# COMPACT_ATOMS: atom_id res chain seq x y z
N MET A 1 -18.94 -20.62 55.37
CA MET A 1 -19.33 -20.68 53.94
C MET A 1 -19.55 -19.32 53.29
N ILE A 2 -20.06 -18.30 54.00
CA ILE A 2 -20.39 -16.98 53.42
C ILE A 2 -19.15 -16.17 52.99
N LEU A 3 -18.03 -16.22 53.72
CA LEU A 3 -16.78 -15.54 53.30
C LEU A 3 -16.15 -16.12 52.03
N ARG A 4 -16.40 -17.39 51.69
CA ARG A 4 -15.88 -18.01 50.44
C ARG A 4 -16.69 -17.60 49.21
N LEU A 5 -17.96 -17.18 49.39
CA LEU A 5 -18.82 -16.73 48.30
C LEU A 5 -18.48 -15.30 47.84
N LEU A 6 -18.03 -14.44 48.76
CA LEU A 6 -17.60 -13.06 48.45
C LEU A 6 -16.25 -13.02 47.70
N ALA A 7 -15.34 -13.96 47.96
CA ALA A 7 -14.07 -14.07 47.25
C ALA A 7 -14.25 -14.53 45.78
N LEU A 8 -15.30 -15.29 45.48
CA LEU A 8 -15.60 -15.75 44.12
C LEU A 8 -16.24 -14.66 43.24
N LEU A 9 -16.91 -13.66 43.83
CA LEU A 9 -17.54 -12.57 43.07
C LEU A 9 -16.53 -11.50 42.59
N ALA A 10 -15.38 -11.36 43.26
CA ALA A 10 -14.34 -10.41 42.85
C ALA A 10 -13.56 -10.85 41.60
N LEU A 11 -13.64 -12.13 41.22
CA LEU A 11 -13.03 -12.71 40.02
C LEU A 11 -13.89 -12.57 38.76
N LEU A 12 -15.11 -12.05 38.89
CA LEU A 12 -16.07 -11.88 37.79
C LEU A 12 -16.28 -10.41 37.39
N LEU A 13 -15.53 -9.47 37.99
CA LEU A 13 -15.45 -8.12 37.43
C LEU A 13 -14.64 -8.25 36.13
N PRO A 14 -15.25 -8.02 34.94
CA PRO A 14 -14.43 -7.86 33.75
C PRO A 14 -13.45 -6.75 34.08
N ALA A 15 -12.15 -7.03 33.95
CA ALA A 15 -11.17 -5.96 33.95
C ALA A 15 -11.67 -4.99 32.87
N ALA A 16 -12.12 -3.81 33.27
CA ALA A 16 -12.41 -2.75 32.31
C ALA A 16 -11.10 -2.59 31.56
N ALA A 17 -11.05 -3.05 30.32
CA ALA A 17 -9.90 -2.85 29.46
C ALA A 17 -9.75 -1.34 29.37
N GLY A 18 -8.81 -0.79 30.14
CA GLY A 18 -8.55 0.64 30.15
C GLY A 18 -8.26 1.04 28.71
N ALA A 19 -8.85 2.14 28.26
CA ALA A 19 -8.56 2.66 26.93
C ALA A 19 -7.05 2.79 26.77
N GLN A 20 -6.49 2.25 25.68
CA GLN A 20 -5.06 2.29 25.44
C GLN A 20 -4.57 3.75 25.45
N SER A 21 -3.43 3.98 26.10
CA SER A 21 -2.88 5.32 26.18
C SER A 21 -2.43 5.81 24.78
N ARG A 22 -2.54 7.12 24.50
CA ARG A 22 -2.04 7.70 23.24
C ARG A 22 -0.57 7.31 22.94
N PRO A 23 0.36 7.31 23.91
CA PRO A 23 1.73 6.85 23.66
C PRO A 23 1.83 5.37 23.29
N GLU A 24 1.00 4.49 23.86
CA GLU A 24 0.97 3.06 23.51
C GLU A 24 0.43 2.83 22.10
N ILE A 25 -0.63 3.55 21.72
CA ILE A 25 -1.17 3.54 20.36
C ILE A 25 -0.10 4.01 19.38
N ALA A 26 0.54 5.15 19.64
CA ALA A 26 1.60 5.69 18.77
C ALA A 26 2.79 4.73 18.61
N ARG A 27 3.26 4.10 19.70
CA ARG A 27 4.32 3.08 19.64
C ARG A 27 3.90 1.87 18.81
N THR A 28 2.66 1.42 18.96
CA THR A 28 2.14 0.26 18.23
C THR A 28 2.01 0.56 16.75
N MET A 29 1.43 1.71 16.39
CA MET A 29 1.37 2.19 15.01
C MET A 29 2.77 2.28 14.42
N ARG A 30 3.73 2.89 15.13
CA ARG A 30 5.10 3.07 14.63
C ARG A 30 5.78 1.72 14.37
N ARG A 31 5.65 0.77 15.30
CA ARG A 31 6.20 -0.58 15.14
C ARG A 31 5.62 -1.30 13.92
N ALA A 32 4.30 -1.22 13.73
CA ALA A 32 3.63 -1.84 12.58
C ALA A 32 4.10 -1.21 11.25
N THR A 33 4.17 0.12 11.19
CA THR A 33 4.66 0.83 9.99
C THR A 33 6.12 0.54 9.72
N GLN A 34 6.97 0.45 10.75
CA GLN A 34 8.37 0.06 10.57
C GLN A 34 8.48 -1.32 9.94
N PHE A 35 7.71 -2.30 10.40
CA PHE A 35 7.70 -3.61 9.77
C PHE A 35 7.28 -3.53 8.29
N MET A 36 6.21 -2.78 7.98
CA MET A 36 5.76 -2.63 6.60
C MET A 36 6.81 -1.94 5.71
N VAL A 37 7.44 -0.87 6.19
CA VAL A 37 8.40 -0.08 5.42
C VAL A 37 9.74 -0.81 5.27
N GLU A 38 10.23 -1.44 6.32
CA GLU A 38 11.60 -1.97 6.39
C GLU A 38 11.69 -3.44 5.95
N HIS A 39 10.60 -4.21 6.01
CA HIS A 39 10.59 -5.63 5.67
C HIS A 39 9.64 -6.03 4.55
N VAL A 40 8.52 -5.31 4.37
CA VAL A 40 7.49 -5.69 3.38
C VAL A 40 7.61 -4.92 2.06
N ALA A 41 7.97 -3.66 2.14
CA ALA A 41 7.99 -2.77 0.98
C ALA A 41 9.03 -3.21 -0.08
N VAL A 42 8.65 -3.09 -1.35
CA VAL A 42 9.54 -3.25 -2.50
C VAL A 42 9.68 -1.89 -3.15
N HIS A 43 10.83 -1.24 -2.97
CA HIS A 43 11.08 0.13 -3.43
C HIS A 43 9.98 1.14 -3.03
N GLY A 44 9.36 0.97 -1.86
CA GLY A 44 8.28 1.81 -1.36
C GLY A 44 6.87 1.38 -1.76
N GLY A 45 6.72 0.37 -2.62
CA GLY A 45 5.41 -0.19 -3.00
C GLY A 45 5.06 -1.50 -2.30
N TYR A 46 3.81 -1.90 -2.45
CA TYR A 46 3.18 -2.99 -1.69
C TYR A 46 2.28 -3.85 -2.58
N VAL A 47 2.00 -5.07 -2.15
CA VAL A 47 0.96 -5.95 -2.70
C VAL A 47 -0.04 -6.32 -1.59
N TRP A 48 -1.05 -7.11 -1.91
CA TRP A 48 -2.22 -7.36 -1.05
C TRP A 48 -1.94 -8.36 0.06
N SER A 49 -1.14 -9.38 -0.24
CA SER A 49 -0.90 -10.50 0.69
C SER A 49 0.49 -11.07 0.51
N TYR A 50 1.02 -11.59 1.62
CA TYR A 50 2.37 -12.14 1.71
C TYR A 50 2.34 -13.39 2.57
N LEU A 51 3.16 -14.39 2.22
CA LEU A 51 3.49 -15.43 3.19
C LEU A 51 4.31 -14.81 4.35
N PRO A 52 4.24 -15.37 5.57
CA PRO A 52 4.99 -14.85 6.72
C PRO A 52 6.50 -14.77 6.50
N ASP A 53 7.05 -15.64 5.64
CA ASP A 53 8.46 -15.68 5.26
C ASP A 53 8.80 -14.85 4.01
N MET A 54 7.82 -14.12 3.46
CA MET A 54 7.91 -13.29 2.25
C MET A 54 8.31 -14.05 0.96
N SER A 55 8.32 -15.39 1.00
CA SER A 55 8.71 -16.24 -0.13
C SER A 55 7.77 -16.12 -1.32
N ARG A 56 6.48 -15.87 -1.05
CA ARG A 56 5.43 -15.63 -2.06
C ARG A 56 4.54 -14.47 -1.64
N ARG A 57 3.96 -13.80 -2.63
CA ARG A 57 3.18 -12.57 -2.45
C ARG A 57 2.19 -12.40 -3.60
N TRP A 58 1.11 -11.66 -3.37
CA TRP A 58 0.00 -11.52 -4.33
C TRP A 58 -0.54 -10.10 -4.32
N GLY A 59 -0.75 -9.56 -5.52
CA GLY A 59 -1.83 -8.60 -5.74
C GLY A 59 -3.11 -9.39 -6.02
N GLU A 60 -3.75 -9.13 -7.15
CA GLU A 60 -4.82 -9.99 -7.66
C GLU A 60 -4.29 -11.36 -8.10
N MET A 61 -3.08 -11.36 -8.68
CA MET A 61 -2.35 -12.54 -9.10
C MET A 61 -1.03 -12.64 -8.34
N GLU A 62 -0.38 -13.82 -8.40
CA GLU A 62 0.93 -14.01 -7.76
C GLU A 62 1.96 -13.02 -8.32
N ALA A 63 2.56 -12.24 -7.44
CA ALA A 63 3.49 -11.18 -7.79
C ALA A 63 4.93 -11.65 -7.56
N ARG A 64 5.83 -11.32 -8.48
CA ARG A 64 7.28 -11.54 -8.31
C ARG A 64 7.84 -10.62 -7.22
N PRO A 65 9.00 -10.95 -6.64
CA PRO A 65 9.61 -10.12 -5.60
C PRO A 65 9.88 -8.66 -5.99
N SER A 66 10.03 -8.38 -7.28
CA SER A 66 10.23 -7.04 -7.85
C SER A 66 8.93 -6.26 -8.13
N MET A 67 7.77 -6.90 -7.99
CA MET A 67 6.48 -6.33 -8.36
C MET A 67 5.77 -5.72 -7.15
N VAL A 68 5.06 -4.63 -7.43
CA VAL A 68 4.11 -3.99 -6.51
C VAL A 68 2.79 -3.76 -7.21
N TRP A 69 1.70 -3.71 -6.46
CA TRP A 69 0.35 -3.59 -7.00
C TRP A 69 -0.13 -2.13 -6.92
N VAL A 70 -0.78 -1.67 -7.98
CA VAL A 70 -1.37 -0.33 -8.08
C VAL A 70 -2.86 -0.39 -7.76
N GLN A 71 -3.56 -1.42 -8.26
CA GLN A 71 -4.98 -1.64 -8.00
C GLN A 71 -5.22 -1.71 -6.47
N PRO A 72 -6.23 -0.98 -5.95
CA PRO A 72 -6.58 -1.00 -4.54
C PRO A 72 -7.08 -2.38 -4.08
N PRO A 73 -6.79 -2.79 -2.83
CA PRO A 73 -5.92 -2.11 -1.87
C PRO A 73 -4.44 -2.27 -2.28
N GLY A 74 -3.74 -1.19 -2.63
CA GLY A 74 -2.43 -1.29 -3.25
C GLY A 74 -1.42 -0.29 -2.70
N THR A 75 -0.41 0.01 -3.52
CA THR A 75 0.64 0.97 -3.17
C THR A 75 0.08 2.35 -2.84
N ALA A 76 -0.90 2.84 -3.62
CA ALA A 76 -1.56 4.12 -3.35
C ALA A 76 -2.33 4.10 -2.02
N THR A 77 -3.05 3.02 -1.72
CA THR A 77 -3.80 2.84 -0.46
C THR A 77 -2.87 2.90 0.76
N MET A 78 -1.70 2.27 0.69
CA MET A 78 -0.69 2.35 1.75
C MET A 78 -0.12 3.77 1.89
N GLY A 79 0.14 4.46 0.78
CA GLY A 79 0.60 5.84 0.81
C GLY A 79 -0.39 6.80 1.46
N HIS A 80 -1.69 6.63 1.15
CA HIS A 80 -2.78 7.37 1.81
C HIS A 80 -2.80 7.11 3.31
N LEU A 81 -2.75 5.83 3.72
CA LEU A 81 -2.71 5.44 5.13
C LEU A 81 -1.54 6.07 5.89
N PHE A 82 -0.35 6.07 5.28
CA PHE A 82 0.82 6.69 5.89
C PHE A 82 0.68 8.21 5.98
N LEU A 83 0.09 8.87 4.97
CA LEU A 83 -0.13 10.31 5.04
C LEU A 83 -1.15 10.67 6.13
N ASP A 84 -2.21 9.87 6.29
CA ASP A 84 -3.18 10.03 7.38
C ASP A 84 -2.52 9.82 8.75
N ALA A 85 -1.62 8.84 8.87
CA ALA A 85 -0.85 8.61 10.10
C ALA A 85 0.10 9.79 10.40
N TRP A 86 0.69 10.42 9.39
CA TRP A 86 1.44 11.67 9.55
C TRP A 86 0.55 12.78 10.12
N HIS A 87 -0.63 13.01 9.54
CA HIS A 87 -1.56 14.02 10.04
C HIS A 87 -2.05 13.74 11.46
N ALA A 88 -2.28 12.48 11.80
CA ALA A 88 -2.79 12.08 13.11
C ALA A 88 -1.73 12.17 14.23
N THR A 89 -0.44 12.02 13.91
CA THR A 89 0.63 11.86 14.91
C THR A 89 1.69 12.95 14.89
N GLY A 90 1.89 13.63 13.76
CA GLY A 90 3.01 14.55 13.53
C GLY A 90 4.38 13.85 13.48
N ASP A 91 4.44 12.53 13.37
CA ASP A 91 5.72 11.79 13.30
C ASP A 91 6.23 11.70 11.85
N PRO A 92 7.39 12.34 11.54
CA PRO A 92 7.86 12.49 10.15
C PRO A 92 8.24 11.17 9.47
N TYR A 93 8.32 10.06 10.19
CA TYR A 93 8.50 8.75 9.57
C TYR A 93 7.33 8.36 8.68
N TYR A 94 6.09 8.66 9.08
CA TYR A 94 4.91 8.38 8.28
C TYR A 94 4.90 9.19 6.98
N TYR A 95 5.30 10.46 7.02
CA TYR A 95 5.45 11.26 5.80
C TYR A 95 6.49 10.65 4.84
N ARG A 96 7.63 10.18 5.36
CA ARG A 96 8.64 9.50 4.54
C ARG A 96 8.12 8.20 3.93
N ALA A 97 7.31 7.45 4.68
CA ALA A 97 6.67 6.24 4.17
C ALA A 97 5.64 6.56 3.06
N ALA A 98 4.81 7.59 3.23
CA ALA A 98 3.88 8.06 2.21
C ALA A 98 4.62 8.54 0.95
N ALA A 99 5.70 9.30 1.14
CA ALA A 99 6.55 9.77 0.05
C ALA A 99 7.20 8.61 -0.71
N ALA A 100 7.65 7.54 -0.03
CA ALA A 100 8.21 6.37 -0.69
C ALA A 100 7.18 5.63 -1.56
N ALA A 101 5.92 5.51 -1.09
CA ALA A 101 4.85 4.94 -1.89
C ALA A 101 4.51 5.80 -3.12
N ALA A 102 4.44 7.12 -2.95
CA ALA A 102 4.24 8.04 -4.06
C ALA A 102 5.39 8.01 -5.08
N ASP A 103 6.64 7.93 -4.60
CA ASP A 103 7.82 7.83 -5.47
C ASP A 103 7.85 6.50 -6.24
N ALA A 104 7.37 5.40 -5.63
CA ALA A 104 7.18 4.11 -6.31
C ALA A 104 6.17 4.23 -7.46
N LEU A 105 5.02 4.89 -7.23
CA LEU A 105 4.02 5.14 -8.26
C LEU A 105 4.57 6.04 -9.37
N ILE A 106 5.29 7.12 -9.04
CA ILE A 106 5.91 7.99 -10.06
C ILE A 106 6.85 7.20 -10.97
N ARG A 107 7.65 6.29 -10.40
CA ARG A 107 8.57 5.45 -11.19
C ARG A 107 7.85 4.50 -12.14
N GLY A 108 6.66 4.04 -11.79
CA GLY A 108 5.84 3.16 -12.63
C GLY A 108 4.74 3.85 -13.43
N GLN A 109 4.69 5.19 -13.43
CA GLN A 109 3.67 5.91 -14.19
C GLN A 109 3.91 5.72 -15.69
N HIS A 110 2.87 5.31 -16.41
CA HIS A 110 2.94 5.15 -17.86
C HIS A 110 3.04 6.53 -18.54
N ARG A 111 3.66 6.57 -19.73
CA ARG A 111 3.83 7.83 -20.51
C ARG A 111 2.53 8.55 -20.84
N SER A 112 1.39 7.84 -20.86
CA SER A 112 0.07 8.44 -21.06
C SER A 112 -0.43 9.21 -19.83
N GLY A 113 0.17 9.01 -18.66
CA GLY A 113 -0.20 9.65 -17.39
C GLY A 113 -0.94 8.77 -16.40
N GLY A 114 -1.47 7.63 -16.84
CA GLY A 114 -2.09 6.62 -15.96
C GLY A 114 -1.13 5.55 -15.46
N TRP A 115 -1.70 4.47 -14.91
CA TRP A 115 -0.97 3.29 -14.43
C TRP A 115 -1.58 2.00 -14.96
N ASN A 116 -0.75 0.97 -15.09
CA ASN A 116 -1.21 -0.42 -15.20
C ASN A 116 -1.61 -0.95 -13.79
N TYR A 117 -2.14 -2.16 -13.70
CA TYR A 117 -2.54 -2.81 -12.45
C TYR A 117 -1.35 -3.07 -11.49
N PHE A 118 -0.14 -3.21 -12.03
CA PHE A 118 1.09 -3.40 -11.25
C PHE A 118 2.28 -2.63 -11.83
N ILE A 119 3.35 -2.55 -11.04
CA ILE A 119 4.66 -2.05 -11.48
C ILE A 119 5.68 -3.16 -11.21
N ASP A 120 6.41 -3.59 -12.25
CA ASP A 120 7.55 -4.49 -12.09
C ASP A 120 8.86 -3.69 -12.16
N PHE A 121 9.56 -3.60 -11.03
CA PHE A 121 10.83 -2.88 -10.96
C PHE A 121 12.01 -3.65 -11.57
N ALA A 122 11.85 -4.92 -11.96
CA ALA A 122 12.84 -5.64 -12.77
C ALA A 122 12.83 -5.18 -14.24
N GLY A 123 11.73 -4.56 -14.68
CA GLY A 123 11.60 -3.92 -15.99
C GLY A 123 10.71 -4.67 -16.98
N PRO A 124 10.56 -4.14 -18.21
CA PRO A 124 9.55 -4.62 -19.16
C PRO A 124 9.71 -6.09 -19.58
N ARG A 125 10.95 -6.61 -19.61
CA ARG A 125 11.22 -8.00 -19.98
C ARG A 125 10.66 -8.99 -18.95
N ASP A 126 10.89 -8.70 -17.67
CA ASP A 126 10.37 -9.51 -16.57
C ASP A 126 8.85 -9.40 -16.46
N ALA A 127 8.28 -8.21 -16.71
CA ALA A 127 6.84 -8.05 -16.82
C ALA A 127 6.26 -8.94 -17.95
N GLN A 128 6.84 -8.90 -19.16
CA GLN A 128 6.42 -9.75 -20.27
C GLN A 128 6.51 -11.24 -19.95
N ASP A 129 7.58 -11.66 -19.28
CA ASP A 129 7.76 -13.04 -18.81
C ASP A 129 6.73 -13.42 -17.75
N TRP A 130 6.36 -12.50 -16.86
CA TRP A 130 5.25 -12.69 -15.91
C TRP A 130 3.93 -12.93 -16.62
N TYR A 131 3.59 -12.13 -17.63
CA TYR A 131 2.40 -12.34 -18.46
C TYR A 131 2.45 -13.71 -19.17
N ALA A 132 3.62 -14.11 -19.69
CA ALA A 132 3.81 -15.39 -20.37
C ALA A 132 3.80 -16.62 -19.44
N THR A 133 3.81 -16.44 -18.12
CA THR A 133 3.90 -17.53 -17.14
C THR A 133 2.73 -17.53 -16.16
N ILE A 134 2.61 -16.49 -15.33
CA ILE A 134 1.57 -16.36 -14.31
C ILE A 134 0.30 -15.78 -14.95
N GLY A 135 0.44 -14.66 -15.67
CA GLY A 135 -0.69 -13.93 -16.24
C GLY A 135 -1.52 -14.72 -17.24
N ARG A 136 -0.90 -15.56 -18.09
CA ARG A 136 -1.61 -16.42 -19.06
C ARG A 136 -2.59 -17.43 -18.43
N ASN A 137 -2.54 -17.62 -17.12
CA ASN A 137 -3.45 -18.50 -16.37
C ASN A 137 -4.55 -17.72 -15.62
N ALA A 138 -4.68 -16.42 -15.85
CA ALA A 138 -5.63 -15.53 -15.19
C ALA A 138 -7.06 -15.73 -15.74
N TRP A 139 -7.75 -16.76 -15.25
CA TRP A 139 -9.11 -17.08 -15.65
C TRP A 139 -10.10 -16.04 -15.12
N ARG A 140 -10.89 -15.41 -16.02
CA ARG A 140 -11.80 -14.28 -15.73
C ARG A 140 -11.10 -13.00 -15.24
N LEU A 141 -9.82 -12.88 -15.56
CA LEU A 141 -8.98 -11.71 -15.30
C LEU A 141 -8.17 -11.45 -16.57
N GLU A 142 -8.89 -11.28 -17.68
CA GLU A 142 -8.36 -11.22 -19.05
C GLU A 142 -7.29 -10.12 -19.24
N GLU A 143 -7.34 -9.05 -18.45
CA GLU A 143 -6.35 -7.98 -18.39
C GLU A 143 -4.93 -8.45 -18.03
N PHE A 144 -4.78 -9.61 -17.40
CA PHE A 144 -3.49 -10.23 -17.09
C PHE A 144 -3.05 -11.30 -18.09
N GLN A 145 -3.84 -11.64 -19.11
CA GLN A 145 -3.48 -12.72 -20.05
C GLN A 145 -2.44 -12.31 -21.08
N HIS A 146 -2.39 -11.01 -21.43
CA HIS A 146 -1.52 -10.49 -22.47
C HIS A 146 -0.82 -9.22 -22.03
N TYR A 147 0.50 -9.19 -22.23
CA TYR A 147 1.27 -7.97 -22.02
C TYR A 147 0.82 -6.91 -23.04
N THR A 148 0.44 -5.75 -22.52
CA THR A 148 0.27 -4.53 -23.30
C THR A 148 0.97 -3.40 -22.58
N ASP A 149 1.62 -2.52 -23.34
CA ASP A 149 2.25 -1.32 -22.80
C ASP A 149 1.19 -0.23 -22.66
N ASN A 150 0.37 -0.36 -21.62
CA ASN A 150 -0.81 0.46 -21.41
C ASN A 150 -0.96 0.97 -19.97
N ALA A 151 -1.91 1.88 -19.80
CA ALA A 151 -2.51 2.24 -18.53
C ALA A 151 -4.00 1.89 -18.57
N THR A 152 -4.64 1.78 -17.41
CA THR A 152 -6.05 1.41 -17.28
C THR A 152 -6.85 2.46 -16.48
N PHE A 153 -8.13 2.60 -16.80
CA PHE A 153 -9.12 3.30 -15.97
C PHE A 153 -9.84 2.36 -14.99
N ASP A 154 -9.58 1.07 -15.11
CA ASP A 154 -10.23 0.03 -14.35
C ASP A 154 -9.76 0.01 -12.89
N ASP A 155 -10.65 -0.49 -12.02
CA ASP A 155 -10.42 -0.72 -10.59
C ASP A 155 -9.70 0.41 -9.85
N ALA A 156 -9.97 1.65 -10.25
CA ALA A 156 -9.46 2.86 -9.61
C ALA A 156 -7.92 2.96 -9.49
N GLY A 157 -7.12 2.12 -10.17
CA GLY A 157 -5.66 2.12 -10.03
C GLY A 157 -5.04 3.47 -10.41
N SER A 158 -5.48 4.03 -11.54
CA SER A 158 -5.05 5.35 -11.98
C SER A 158 -5.62 6.48 -11.11
N SER A 159 -6.89 6.42 -10.73
CA SER A 159 -7.53 7.48 -9.94
C SER A 159 -7.00 7.54 -8.51
N GLU A 160 -6.75 6.40 -7.86
CA GLU A 160 -6.17 6.34 -6.52
C GLU A 160 -4.73 6.83 -6.50
N SER A 161 -3.94 6.44 -7.49
CA SER A 161 -2.57 6.93 -7.65
C SER A 161 -2.53 8.45 -7.85
N MET A 162 -3.40 8.97 -8.72
CA MET A 162 -3.55 10.42 -8.93
C MET A 162 -3.93 11.16 -7.65
N GLN A 163 -4.91 10.63 -6.89
CA GLN A 163 -5.34 11.23 -5.63
C GLN A 163 -4.20 11.27 -4.60
N LEU A 164 -3.38 10.21 -4.50
CA LEU A 164 -2.22 10.22 -3.60
C LEU A 164 -1.21 11.28 -4.02
N LEU A 165 -0.89 11.38 -5.32
CA LEU A 165 0.02 12.41 -5.82
C LEU A 165 -0.50 13.82 -5.56
N LEU A 166 -1.82 14.03 -5.72
CA LEU A 166 -2.46 15.30 -5.36
C LEU A 166 -2.30 15.62 -3.88
N ARG A 167 -2.59 14.66 -2.99
CA ARG A 167 -2.44 14.84 -1.54
C ARG A 167 -0.98 15.15 -1.16
N MET A 168 -0.02 14.42 -1.71
CA MET A 168 1.41 14.66 -1.47
C MET A 168 1.85 16.04 -1.99
N TYR A 169 1.38 16.44 -3.17
CA TYR A 169 1.66 17.77 -3.70
C TYR A 169 1.05 18.88 -2.82
N LEU A 170 -0.17 18.70 -2.32
CA LEU A 170 -0.80 19.71 -1.48
C LEU A 170 -0.17 19.84 -0.08
N GLU A 171 0.42 18.75 0.45
CA GLU A 171 1.06 18.75 1.77
C GLU A 171 2.24 19.74 1.86
N ARG A 172 3.11 19.77 0.83
CA ARG A 172 4.35 20.59 0.86
C ARG A 172 4.68 21.32 -0.43
N ARG A 173 3.89 21.13 -1.49
CA ARG A 173 4.13 21.67 -2.85
C ARG A 173 5.49 21.29 -3.42
N GLU A 174 6.01 20.12 -3.05
CA GLU A 174 7.28 19.62 -3.58
C GLU A 174 7.19 19.43 -5.11
N ALA A 175 8.16 19.98 -5.84
CA ALA A 175 8.16 20.01 -7.30
C ALA A 175 8.12 18.62 -7.94
N LYS A 176 8.68 17.60 -7.27
CA LYS A 176 8.73 16.22 -7.77
C LYS A 176 7.34 15.59 -7.99
N TYR A 177 6.32 16.05 -7.25
CA TYR A 177 4.95 15.53 -7.40
C TYR A 177 4.16 16.25 -8.50
N ARG A 178 4.58 17.45 -8.90
CA ARG A 178 3.80 18.30 -9.82
C ARG A 178 3.69 17.70 -11.22
N ALA A 179 4.82 17.39 -11.86
CA ALA A 179 4.79 16.91 -13.25
C ALA A 179 4.09 15.54 -13.41
N PRO A 180 4.29 14.55 -12.51
CA PRO A 180 3.51 13.31 -12.54
C PRO A 180 2.01 13.53 -12.32
N LEU A 181 1.63 14.43 -11.41
CA LEU A 181 0.24 14.79 -11.17
C LEU A 181 -0.40 15.46 -12.41
N GLU A 182 0.28 16.40 -13.05
CA GLU A 182 -0.20 17.07 -14.26
C GLU A 182 -0.43 16.07 -15.40
N ARG A 183 0.46 15.08 -15.58
CA ARG A 183 0.24 13.99 -16.55
C ARG A 183 -0.98 13.15 -16.21
N ALA A 184 -1.19 12.82 -14.93
CA ALA A 184 -2.36 12.07 -14.51
C ALA A 184 -3.66 12.86 -14.75
N ILE A 185 -3.65 14.17 -14.51
CA ILE A 185 -4.79 15.05 -14.80
C ILE A 185 -5.09 15.10 -16.30
N GLN A 186 -4.07 15.11 -17.17
CA GLN A 186 -4.26 15.08 -18.62
C GLN A 186 -4.71 13.73 -19.17
N PHE A 187 -4.48 12.65 -18.41
CA PHE A 187 -4.89 11.30 -18.78
C PHE A 187 -6.39 11.07 -18.62
N VAL A 188 -7.03 11.77 -17.66
CA VAL A 188 -8.46 11.66 -17.33
C VAL A 188 -9.26 12.73 -18.06
#